data_AF-A0A9Q5C051-F1
#
_entry.id   AF-A0A9Q5C051-F1
#
_cell.length_a   1.000
_cell.length_b   1.000
_cell.length_c   1.000
_cell.angle_alpha   90.00
_cell.angle_beta   90.00
_cell.angle_gamma   90.00
#
_symmetry.space_group_name_H-M   'P 1'
#
loop_
_entity.id
_entity.type
_entity.pdbx_description
1 polymer ?
#
loop_
_entity_poly.entity_id
_entity_poly.type
_entity_poly.pdbx_seq_one_letter_code
_entity_poly.pdbx_strand_id
1 'polypeptide(L)'
;MPCTTTLAGKKATADGSTLIARNEDYGHAFNPKRFIVVTPDKQPKDYQSVTSKCKVDLPGNPMRYTVVPELESTMKTMGWWGEAGINAANVAMSATETSTTNSRVLGVDPMNKKGIGEELQMKLQKANDQTAKAAYDAAMKCFGDCVETGALQIKLNY
;
A
#
# COMPACT_ATOMS: atom_id res chain seq x y z
N MET A 1 -15.20 8.78 -6.17
CA MET A 1 -15.79 8.89 -4.82
C MET A 1 -14.94 9.88 -4.07
N PRO A 2 -15.51 10.73 -3.20
CA PRO A 2 -14.69 11.60 -2.37
C PRO A 2 -13.88 10.75 -1.40
N CYS A 3 -12.70 11.21 -1.06
CA CYS A 3 -11.98 10.76 0.12
C CYS A 3 -11.48 12.03 0.81
N THR A 4 -10.93 11.89 2.00
CA THR A 4 -10.18 12.99 2.61
C THR A 4 -8.96 12.42 3.30
N THR A 5 -7.80 12.95 2.93
CA THR A 5 -6.50 12.49 3.43
C THR A 5 -5.85 13.56 4.30
N THR A 6 -5.32 13.15 5.45
CA THR A 6 -4.50 13.97 6.36
C THR A 6 -3.11 13.36 6.48
N LEU A 7 -2.09 14.20 6.33
CA LEU A 7 -0.68 13.82 6.46
C LEU A 7 -0.02 14.68 7.54
N ALA A 8 0.73 14.06 8.45
CA ALA A 8 1.54 14.78 9.44
C ALA A 8 2.94 14.18 9.51
N GLY A 9 3.97 14.99 9.23
CA GLY A 9 5.36 14.57 9.36
C GLY A 9 5.80 14.50 10.83
N LYS A 10 6.85 13.72 11.12
CA LYS A 10 7.41 13.54 12.47
C LYS A 10 7.76 14.79 13.28
N LYS A 11 7.87 15.96 12.65
CA LYS A 11 8.12 17.24 13.35
C LYS A 11 6.85 18.00 13.69
N ALA A 12 5.71 17.57 13.18
CA ALA A 12 4.39 18.18 13.35
C ALA A 12 3.50 17.41 14.33
N THR A 13 3.91 16.21 14.75
CA THR A 13 3.20 15.35 15.69
C THR A 13 3.80 15.48 17.09
N ALA A 14 2.97 15.33 18.13
CA ALA A 14 3.39 15.52 19.51
C ALA A 14 4.36 14.43 20.01
N ASP A 15 4.26 13.23 19.47
CA ASP A 15 5.05 12.05 19.84
C ASP A 15 6.19 11.74 18.86
N GLY A 16 6.37 12.56 17.83
CA GLY A 16 7.37 12.33 16.79
C GLY A 16 7.02 11.25 15.76
N SER A 17 5.80 10.69 15.79
CA SER A 17 5.33 9.71 14.80
C SER A 17 5.08 10.36 13.43
N THR A 18 5.08 9.57 12.34
CA THR A 18 4.58 10.04 11.04
C THR A 18 3.17 9.48 10.83
N LEU A 19 2.22 10.34 10.49
CA LEU A 19 0.82 9.95 10.32
C LEU A 19 0.39 10.09 8.88
N ILE A 20 -0.24 9.03 8.37
CA ILE A 20 -1.06 9.04 7.16
C ILE A 20 -2.45 8.53 7.54
N ALA A 21 -3.48 9.31 7.26
CA ALA A 21 -4.86 8.95 7.57
C ALA A 21 -5.75 9.31 6.38
N ARG A 22 -6.76 8.49 6.11
CA ARG A 22 -7.72 8.73 5.02
C ARG A 22 -9.09 8.20 5.39
N ASN A 23 -10.12 8.97 5.10
CA ASN A 23 -11.49 8.48 5.02
C ASN A 23 -11.71 7.78 3.68
N GLU A 24 -12.13 6.53 3.71
CA GLU A 24 -12.58 5.80 2.53
C GLU A 24 -14.08 6.01 2.38
N ASP A 25 -14.49 7.02 1.60
CA ASP A 25 -15.90 7.23 1.36
C ASP A 25 -16.38 6.39 0.19
N TYR A 26 -17.57 5.81 0.37
CA TYR A 26 -18.24 5.00 -0.64
C TYR A 26 -19.47 5.72 -1.18
N GLY A 27 -19.83 5.47 -2.44
CA GLY A 27 -20.97 6.11 -3.11
C GLY A 27 -22.34 5.74 -2.52
N HIS A 28 -22.39 4.71 -1.67
CA HIS A 28 -23.58 4.28 -0.94
C HIS A 28 -23.34 4.37 0.57
N ALA A 29 -24.43 4.44 1.35
CA ALA A 29 -24.37 4.67 2.79
C ALA A 29 -23.67 3.56 3.61
N PHE A 30 -23.50 2.35 3.06
CA PHE A 30 -22.89 1.23 3.78
C PHE A 30 -21.88 0.50 2.89
N ASN A 31 -20.63 0.43 3.35
CA ASN A 31 -19.59 -0.42 2.79
C ASN A 31 -18.87 -1.19 3.91
N PRO A 32 -19.24 -2.46 4.18
CA PRO A 32 -18.64 -3.22 5.26
C PRO A 32 -17.18 -3.58 4.93
N LYS A 33 -16.25 -3.12 5.77
CA LYS A 33 -14.83 -3.41 5.64
C LYS A 33 -14.36 -4.45 6.65
N ARG A 34 -13.27 -5.14 6.30
CA ARG A 34 -12.55 -6.05 7.20
C ARG A 34 -11.21 -5.45 7.57
N PHE A 35 -10.65 -5.88 8.69
CA PHE A 35 -9.25 -5.65 9.00
C PHE A 35 -8.56 -7.00 9.13
N ILE A 36 -7.57 -7.26 8.27
CA ILE A 36 -6.89 -8.55 8.22
C ILE A 36 -5.37 -8.37 8.10
N VAL A 37 -4.66 -9.46 8.36
CA VAL A 37 -3.22 -9.60 8.09
C VAL A 37 -3.04 -10.57 6.92
N VAL A 38 -2.34 -10.13 5.88
CA VAL A 38 -1.88 -11.00 4.79
C VAL A 38 -0.47 -11.46 5.11
N THR A 39 -0.31 -12.78 5.27
CA THR A 39 0.99 -13.43 5.43
C THR A 39 1.60 -13.75 4.05
N PRO A 40 2.93 -13.90 3.92
CA PRO A 40 3.58 -14.11 2.64
C PRO A 40 3.03 -15.28 1.81
N ASP A 41 2.62 -16.37 2.48
CA ASP A 41 2.01 -17.56 1.87
C ASP A 41 0.60 -17.31 1.28
N LYS A 42 -0.08 -16.25 1.74
CA LYS A 42 -1.41 -15.85 1.26
C LYS A 42 -1.37 -14.80 0.15
N GLN A 43 -0.21 -14.22 -0.12
CA GLN A 43 -0.06 -13.25 -1.19
C GLN A 43 -0.07 -13.96 -2.55
N PRO A 44 -0.93 -13.55 -3.50
CA PRO A 44 -0.89 -14.10 -4.85
C PRO A 44 0.43 -13.74 -5.54
N LYS A 45 0.98 -14.67 -6.32
CA LYS A 45 2.11 -14.41 -7.22
C LYS A 45 1.64 -13.79 -8.54
N ASP A 46 0.46 -14.17 -9.00
CA ASP A 46 -0.15 -13.64 -10.20
C ASP A 46 -1.45 -12.93 -9.80
N TYR A 47 -1.50 -11.62 -9.96
CA TYR A 47 -2.68 -10.83 -9.64
C TYR A 47 -3.42 -10.42 -10.90
N GLN A 48 -4.75 -10.55 -10.90
CA GLN A 48 -5.61 -9.97 -11.93
C GLN A 48 -6.67 -9.07 -11.30
N SER A 49 -6.73 -7.82 -11.76
CA SER A 49 -7.78 -6.87 -11.34
C SER A 49 -9.15 -7.32 -11.84
N VAL A 50 -10.16 -7.28 -10.96
CA VAL A 50 -11.55 -7.59 -11.32
C VAL A 50 -12.12 -6.54 -12.27
N THR A 51 -11.82 -5.25 -12.07
CA THR A 51 -12.44 -4.15 -12.81
C THR A 51 -11.79 -3.91 -14.17
N SER A 52 -10.46 -3.82 -14.23
CA SER A 52 -9.72 -3.52 -15.46
C SER A 52 -9.24 -4.76 -16.23
N LYS A 53 -9.28 -5.94 -15.60
CA LYS A 53 -8.69 -7.21 -16.11
C LYS A 53 -7.17 -7.18 -16.30
N CYS A 54 -6.52 -6.10 -15.85
CA CYS A 54 -5.07 -5.97 -15.81
C CYS A 54 -4.44 -7.14 -15.04
N LYS A 55 -3.41 -7.75 -15.62
CA LYS A 55 -2.63 -8.81 -14.99
C LYS A 55 -1.27 -8.25 -14.56
N VAL A 56 -0.80 -8.70 -13.40
CA VAL A 56 0.42 -8.22 -12.75
C VAL A 56 1.08 -9.42 -12.09
N ASP A 57 2.26 -9.79 -12.58
CA ASP A 57 3.15 -10.71 -11.87
C ASP A 57 3.77 -9.97 -10.68
N LEU A 58 3.63 -10.54 -9.49
CA LEU A 58 4.10 -10.00 -8.23
C LEU A 58 5.40 -10.69 -7.80
N PRO A 59 6.29 -9.98 -7.08
CA PRO A 59 7.53 -10.57 -6.57
C PRO A 59 7.29 -11.80 -5.71
N GLY A 60 8.19 -12.78 -5.82
CA GLY A 60 8.10 -14.06 -5.09
C GLY A 60 8.41 -13.99 -3.59
N ASN A 61 8.83 -12.83 -3.07
CA ASN A 61 9.26 -12.61 -1.68
C ASN A 61 8.45 -11.50 -0.97
N PRO A 62 7.11 -11.60 -0.90
CA PRO A 62 6.29 -10.57 -0.26
C PRO A 62 6.50 -10.53 1.26
N MET A 63 6.44 -9.34 1.83
CA MET A 63 6.39 -9.16 3.28
C MET A 63 4.96 -9.33 3.81
N ARG A 64 4.82 -9.71 5.08
CA ARG A 64 3.53 -9.63 5.79
C ARG A 64 3.05 -8.19 5.87
N TYR A 65 1.74 -7.95 5.73
CA TYR A 65 1.15 -6.61 5.89
C TYR A 65 -0.29 -6.66 6.44
N THR A 66 -0.70 -5.58 7.11
CA THR A 66 -2.11 -5.33 7.45
C THR A 66 -2.83 -4.69 6.27
N VAL A 67 -4.14 -4.91 6.15
CA VAL A 67 -4.93 -4.38 5.04
C VAL A 67 -6.41 -4.25 5.45
N VAL A 68 -7.14 -3.34 4.78
CA VAL A 68 -8.56 -3.08 5.05
C VAL A 68 -9.43 -3.40 3.82
N PRO A 69 -9.57 -4.68 3.41
CA PRO A 69 -10.21 -5.05 2.16
C PRO A 69 -11.73 -5.09 2.27
N GLU A 70 -12.36 -5.26 1.10
CA GLU A 70 -13.77 -5.62 0.95
C GLU A 70 -14.10 -6.98 1.59
N LEU A 71 -15.40 -7.23 1.76
CA LEU A 71 -15.88 -8.56 2.17
C LEU A 71 -15.54 -9.62 1.13
N GLU A 72 -15.23 -10.84 1.59
CA GLU A 72 -15.02 -11.99 0.71
C GLU A 72 -16.20 -12.24 -0.25
N SER A 73 -17.42 -11.94 0.19
CA SER A 73 -18.64 -12.07 -0.61
C SER A 73 -18.72 -11.07 -1.77
N THR A 74 -18.06 -9.90 -1.67
CA THR A 74 -18.09 -8.84 -2.70
C THR A 74 -16.81 -8.80 -3.53
N MET A 75 -15.71 -9.41 -3.06
CA MET A 75 -14.41 -9.40 -3.74
C MET A 75 -14.45 -9.92 -5.19
N LYS A 76 -15.30 -10.89 -5.51
CA LYS A 76 -15.40 -11.43 -6.89
C LYS A 76 -16.01 -10.45 -7.88
N THR A 77 -16.86 -9.53 -7.41
CA THR A 77 -17.57 -8.56 -8.25
C THR A 77 -16.90 -7.19 -8.22
N MET A 78 -16.44 -6.75 -7.05
CA MET A 78 -15.85 -5.43 -6.84
C MET A 78 -14.32 -5.44 -6.95
N GLY A 79 -13.68 -6.54 -6.58
CA GLY A 79 -12.22 -6.65 -6.46
C GLY A 79 -11.72 -6.55 -5.02
N TRP A 80 -10.40 -6.53 -4.86
CA TRP A 80 -9.74 -6.59 -3.56
C TRP A 80 -9.89 -5.33 -2.69
N TRP A 81 -9.67 -4.15 -3.29
CA TRP A 81 -9.77 -2.83 -2.62
C TRP A 81 -9.09 -2.81 -1.24
N GLY A 82 -7.77 -2.95 -1.21
CA GLY A 82 -7.02 -3.09 0.04
C GLY A 82 -6.90 -1.83 0.90
N GLU A 83 -7.29 -0.66 0.37
CA GLU A 83 -7.35 0.65 1.02
C GLU A 83 -6.08 1.18 1.69
N ALA A 84 -5.69 0.61 2.82
CA ALA A 84 -4.58 1.07 3.63
C ALA A 84 -3.96 -0.09 4.41
N GLY A 85 -2.67 0.03 4.72
CA GLY A 85 -1.94 -1.05 5.37
C GLY A 85 -0.54 -0.64 5.82
N ILE A 86 0.04 -1.48 6.69
CA ILE A 86 1.42 -1.36 7.16
C ILE A 86 2.10 -2.72 7.00
N ASN A 87 3.27 -2.75 6.38
CA ASN A 87 4.05 -3.98 6.19
C ASN A 87 5.01 -4.28 7.35
N ALA A 88 5.67 -5.44 7.31
CA ALA A 88 6.64 -5.86 8.33
C ALA A 88 7.90 -4.97 8.42
N ALA A 89 8.14 -4.09 7.46
CA ALA A 89 9.22 -3.10 7.48
C ALA A 89 8.76 -1.73 8.01
N ASN A 90 7.57 -1.66 8.63
CA ASN A 90 6.96 -0.42 9.13
C ASN A 90 6.73 0.65 8.05
N VAL A 91 6.52 0.22 6.80
CA VAL A 91 6.10 1.11 5.72
C VAL A 91 4.58 1.12 5.67
N ALA A 92 4.00 2.31 5.85
CA ALA A 92 2.57 2.54 5.75
C ALA A 92 2.19 3.05 4.34
N MET A 93 1.06 2.59 3.81
CA MET A 93 0.51 3.04 2.54
C MET A 93 -1.01 3.20 2.67
N SER A 94 -1.56 4.22 2.02
CA SER A 94 -3.00 4.40 1.82
C SER A 94 -3.24 4.77 0.36
N ALA A 95 -4.14 4.05 -0.31
CA ALA A 95 -4.52 4.28 -1.69
C ALA A 95 -6.04 4.05 -1.84
N THR A 96 -6.82 5.03 -2.33
CA THR A 96 -6.43 6.27 -3.02
C THR A 96 -7.24 7.48 -2.56
N GLU A 97 -6.65 8.67 -2.71
CA GLU A 97 -7.36 9.94 -2.73
C GLU A 97 -7.70 10.25 -4.18
N THR A 98 -8.98 10.13 -4.56
CA THR A 98 -9.38 10.40 -5.95
C THR A 98 -9.23 11.89 -6.23
N SER A 99 -8.27 12.24 -7.09
CA SER A 99 -8.02 13.63 -7.46
C SER A 99 -8.66 14.01 -8.81
N THR A 100 -8.36 15.21 -9.28
CA THR A 100 -8.89 15.77 -10.53
C THR A 100 -7.86 15.73 -11.65
N THR A 101 -8.34 15.83 -12.89
CA THR A 101 -7.53 16.00 -14.10
C THR A 101 -8.21 17.01 -15.03
N ASN A 102 -7.62 17.31 -16.19
CA ASN A 102 -8.19 18.25 -17.16
C ASN A 102 -8.04 17.76 -18.60
N SER A 103 -8.84 18.31 -19.51
CA SER A 103 -8.89 17.90 -20.92
C SER A 103 -7.59 18.11 -21.70
N ARG A 104 -6.72 19.05 -21.28
CA ARG A 104 -5.46 19.33 -21.98
C ARG A 104 -4.48 18.17 -21.81
N VAL A 105 -4.30 17.67 -20.58
CA VAL A 105 -3.44 16.50 -20.34
C VAL A 105 -4.06 15.23 -20.89
N LEU A 106 -5.39 15.05 -20.75
CA LEU A 106 -6.08 13.88 -21.29
C LEU A 106 -6.10 13.82 -22.82
N GLY A 107 -5.96 14.96 -23.50
CA GLY A 107 -5.83 15.00 -24.96
C GLY A 107 -4.47 14.49 -25.45
N VAL A 108 -3.43 14.56 -24.61
CA VAL A 108 -2.07 14.08 -24.92
C VAL A 108 -1.85 12.67 -24.37
N ASP A 109 -2.33 12.41 -23.15
CA ASP A 109 -2.22 11.13 -22.44
C ASP A 109 -3.59 10.71 -21.88
N PRO A 110 -4.41 10.00 -22.69
CA PRO A 110 -5.73 9.55 -22.27
C PRO A 110 -5.66 8.45 -21.19
N MET A 111 -6.71 8.36 -20.37
CA MET A 111 -6.82 7.30 -19.36
C MET A 111 -6.75 5.89 -19.98
N ASN A 112 -5.86 5.05 -19.47
CA ASN A 112 -5.76 3.65 -19.89
C ASN A 112 -6.86 2.79 -19.22
N LYS A 113 -7.92 2.51 -19.96
CA LYS A 113 -9.05 1.67 -19.48
C LYS A 113 -8.66 0.23 -19.17
N LYS A 114 -7.54 -0.27 -19.68
CA LYS A 114 -7.05 -1.65 -19.45
C LYS A 114 -6.15 -1.77 -18.21
N GLY A 115 -5.87 -0.68 -17.50
CA GLY A 115 -5.02 -0.66 -16.30
C GLY A 115 -3.56 -0.32 -16.60
N ILE A 116 -2.64 -0.79 -15.75
CA ILE A 116 -1.21 -0.52 -15.93
C ILE A 116 -0.65 -1.44 -17.03
N GLY A 117 0.07 -0.87 -17.99
CA GLY A 117 0.83 -1.67 -18.97
C GLY A 117 2.12 -2.20 -18.34
N GLU A 118 2.74 -3.22 -18.95
CA GLU A 118 3.97 -3.87 -18.46
C GLU A 118 5.10 -2.85 -18.16
N GLU A 119 5.27 -1.83 -19.01
CA GLU A 119 6.27 -0.79 -18.81
C GLU A 119 6.04 0.02 -17.53
N LEU A 120 4.79 0.40 -17.26
CA LEU A 120 4.42 1.15 -16.06
C LEU A 120 4.51 0.27 -14.81
N GLN A 121 4.17 -1.02 -14.93
CA GLN A 121 4.34 -2.00 -13.85
C GLN A 121 5.82 -2.15 -13.47
N MET A 122 6.73 -2.29 -14.44
CA MET A 122 8.17 -2.35 -14.17
C MET A 122 8.70 -1.07 -13.49
N LYS A 123 8.23 0.11 -13.94
CA LYS A 123 8.58 1.39 -13.31
C LYS A 123 8.07 1.48 -11.87
N LEU A 124 6.83 1.06 -11.62
CA LEU A 124 6.23 1.02 -10.27
C LEU A 124 6.96 0.04 -9.36
N GLN A 125 7.29 -1.16 -9.85
CA GLN A 125 8.04 -2.15 -9.08
C GLN A 125 9.41 -1.60 -8.69
N LYS A 126 10.14 -1.00 -9.64
CA LYS A 126 11.44 -0.37 -9.36
C LYS A 126 11.33 0.76 -8.34
N ALA A 127 10.30 1.60 -8.43
CA ALA A 127 10.06 2.68 -7.46
C ALA A 127 9.72 2.12 -6.06
N ASN A 128 8.92 1.05 -6.00
CA ASN A 128 8.62 0.35 -4.74
C ASN A 128 9.87 -0.26 -4.13
N ASP A 129 10.72 -0.93 -4.92
CA ASP A 129 11.96 -1.53 -4.42
C ASP A 129 12.94 -0.46 -3.91
N GLN A 130 13.05 0.66 -4.61
CA GLN A 130 13.84 1.80 -4.15
C GLN A 130 13.29 2.38 -2.84
N THR A 131 11.97 2.52 -2.72
CA THR A 131 11.33 3.05 -1.51
C THR A 131 11.47 2.07 -0.34
N ALA A 132 11.26 0.77 -0.57
CA ALA A 132 11.45 -0.29 0.41
C ALA A 132 12.91 -0.36 0.88
N LYS A 133 13.86 -0.24 -0.05
CA LYS A 133 15.29 -0.16 0.28
C LYS A 133 15.61 1.10 1.09
N ALA A 134 15.10 2.26 0.70
CA ALA A 134 15.32 3.49 1.45
C ALA A 134 14.72 3.41 2.86
N ALA A 135 13.54 2.79 3.02
CA ALA A 135 12.92 2.54 4.32
C ALA A 135 13.74 1.56 5.16
N TYR A 136 14.25 0.48 4.56
CA TYR A 136 15.15 -0.47 5.22
C TYR A 136 16.46 0.18 5.66
N ASP A 137 17.12 0.93 4.78
CA ASP A 137 18.38 1.61 5.06
C ASP A 137 18.18 2.67 6.17
N ALA A 138 17.03 3.37 6.17
CA ALA A 138 16.66 4.28 7.25
C ALA A 138 16.41 3.55 8.58
N ALA A 139 15.72 2.41 8.55
CA ALA A 139 15.51 1.57 9.73
C ALA A 139 16.85 1.06 10.29
N MET A 140 17.73 0.53 9.44
CA MET A 140 19.07 0.08 9.84
C MET A 140 19.95 1.22 10.35
N LYS A 141 19.81 2.44 9.82
CA LYS A 141 20.51 3.59 10.38
C LYS A 141 19.99 3.98 11.77
N CYS A 142 18.69 3.84 12.01
CA CYS A 142 18.08 4.15 13.30
C CYS A 142 18.30 3.05 14.35
N PHE A 143 18.37 1.79 13.94
CA PHE A 143 18.48 0.62 14.82
C PHE A 143 19.86 -0.06 14.80
N GLY A 144 20.75 0.30 13.88
CA GLY A 144 22.05 -0.33 13.67
C GLY A 144 22.91 -0.31 14.93
N ASP A 145 22.97 0.84 15.62
CA ASP A 145 23.68 0.95 16.89
C ASP A 145 23.08 0.04 17.98
N CYS A 146 21.77 -0.22 17.96
CA CYS A 146 21.10 -1.14 18.90
C CYS A 146 21.34 -2.61 18.58
N VAL A 147 21.60 -2.95 17.30
CA VAL A 147 21.93 -4.31 16.84
C VAL A 147 23.41 -4.63 17.07
N GLU A 148 24.31 -3.68 16.81
CA GLU A 148 25.76 -3.85 17.00
C GLU A 148 26.17 -3.93 18.47
N THR A 149 25.45 -3.24 19.36
CA THR A 149 25.73 -3.25 20.80
C THR A 149 25.02 -4.37 21.57
N GLY A 150 24.20 -5.19 20.89
CA GLY A 150 23.42 -6.26 21.53
C GLY A 150 22.33 -5.78 22.50
N ALA A 151 21.99 -4.48 22.48
CA ALA A 151 20.98 -3.89 23.35
C ALA A 151 19.54 -4.27 22.96
N LEU A 152 19.32 -4.72 21.72
CA LEU A 152 18.01 -5.17 21.24
C LEU A 152 17.69 -6.60 21.72
N GLN A 153 17.41 -6.78 23.02
CA GLN A 153 16.79 -8.02 23.54
C GLN A 153 15.30 -8.11 23.18
N ILE A 154 14.95 -8.03 21.90
CA ILE A 154 13.62 -8.45 21.46
C ILE A 154 13.73 -9.94 21.13
N LYS A 155 13.38 -10.79 22.11
CA LYS A 155 13.07 -12.20 21.86
C LYS A 155 11.83 -12.25 20.96
N LEU A 156 12.04 -12.31 19.66
CA LEU A 156 11.05 -12.87 18.75
C LEU A 156 11.07 -14.37 19.02
N ASN A 157 10.11 -14.85 19.80
CA ASN A 157 9.83 -16.28 19.90
C ASN A 157 9.48 -16.76 18.49
N TYR A 158 10.31 -17.67 17.96
CA TYR A 158 9.95 -18.51 16.81
C TYR A 158 8.76 -19.40 17.17
#